data_AF-A0AAV9BTD4-F1
#
_entry.id   AF-A0AAV9BTD4-F1
#
_cell.length_a   1.000
_cell.length_b   1.000
_cell.length_c   1.000
_cell.angle_alpha   90.00
_cell.angle_beta   90.00
_cell.angle_gamma   90.00
#
_symmetry.space_group_name_H-M   'P 1'
#
loop_
_entity.id
_entity.type
_entity.pdbx_description
1 polymer ?
#
loop_
_entity_poly.entity_id
_entity_poly.type
_entity_poly.pdbx_seq_one_letter_code
_entity_poly.pdbx_strand_id
1 'polypeptide(L)'
;MEPAKSMFGLKSAIRRKIEEEGIPYTIVSSNYFAGYFLPTLAQLDTTTPPRDKVTIIGDGNVKAIFLKETDIGTYTIKTVDDPRTLNKIVYLRPPANIITFNELVTLWEKKIGKTLVKTYLLEEELLKLIAESPLPFNIVHAINHSVFVKGDQTNFQIDPSFGVEASQLYPDVKYTTVDEYLDPFV
;
A
#
# COMPACT_ATOMS: atom_id res chain seq x y z
N MET A 1 8.14 12.75 4.61
CA MET A 1 9.39 13.30 4.00
C MET A 1 9.07 13.82 2.61
N GLU A 2 9.75 14.87 2.14
CA GLU A 2 9.59 15.33 0.74
C GLU A 2 10.12 14.29 -0.25
N PRO A 3 9.53 14.14 -1.45
CA PRO A 3 8.37 14.91 -1.96
C PRO A 3 6.99 14.38 -1.52
N ALA A 4 6.92 13.22 -0.86
CA ALA A 4 5.65 12.60 -0.46
C ALA A 4 4.82 13.49 0.47
N LYS A 5 5.48 14.23 1.37
CA LYS A 5 4.83 15.18 2.30
C LYS A 5 4.03 16.25 1.55
N SER A 6 4.62 16.92 0.55
CA SER A 6 3.90 17.91 -0.26
C SER A 6 2.70 17.32 -1.00
N MET A 7 2.86 16.13 -1.59
CA MET A 7 1.76 15.44 -2.29
C MET A 7 0.59 15.09 -1.37
N PHE A 8 0.87 14.58 -0.17
CA PHE A 8 -0.16 14.30 0.82
C PHE A 8 -0.79 15.58 1.38
N GLY A 9 -0.02 16.63 1.54
CA GLY A 9 -0.50 17.97 1.91
C GLY A 9 -1.55 18.50 0.94
N LEU A 10 -1.30 18.38 -0.37
CA LEU A 10 -2.25 18.77 -1.40
C LEU A 10 -3.59 18.01 -1.29
N LYS A 11 -3.54 16.68 -1.13
CA LYS A 11 -4.75 15.87 -0.92
C LYS A 11 -5.50 16.26 0.35
N SER A 12 -4.79 16.55 1.45
CA SER A 12 -5.40 17.02 2.69
C SER A 12 -6.10 18.37 2.53
N ALA A 13 -5.50 19.31 1.77
CA ALA A 13 -6.12 20.60 1.49
C ALA A 13 -7.43 20.47 0.70
N ILE A 14 -7.46 19.57 -0.31
CA ILE A 14 -8.68 19.29 -1.08
C ILE A 14 -9.77 18.71 -0.17
N ARG A 15 -9.44 17.75 0.71
CA ARG A 15 -10.40 17.16 1.66
C ARG A 15 -11.04 18.22 2.56
N ARG A 16 -10.23 19.10 3.13
CA ARG A 16 -10.74 20.22 3.96
C ARG A 16 -11.66 21.14 3.18
N LYS A 17 -11.36 21.41 1.90
CA LYS A 17 -12.23 22.22 1.05
C LYS A 17 -13.57 21.53 0.77
N ILE A 18 -13.58 20.23 0.53
CA ILE A 18 -14.82 19.45 0.39
C ILE A 18 -15.67 19.55 1.67
N GLU A 19 -15.04 19.41 2.84
CA GLU A 19 -15.69 19.53 4.15
C GLU A 19 -16.26 20.95 4.41
N GLU A 20 -15.46 22.00 4.14
CA GLU A 20 -15.85 23.40 4.31
C GLU A 20 -17.05 23.80 3.43
N GLU A 21 -17.12 23.27 2.21
CA GLU A 21 -18.23 23.52 1.27
C GLU A 21 -19.47 22.65 1.57
N GLY A 22 -19.41 21.77 2.57
CA GLY A 22 -20.51 20.88 2.93
C GLY A 22 -20.86 19.86 1.84
N ILE A 23 -19.92 19.54 0.96
CA ILE A 23 -20.12 18.58 -0.14
C ILE A 23 -20.11 17.15 0.43
N PRO A 24 -21.16 16.33 0.18
CA PRO A 24 -21.16 14.93 0.55
C PRO A 24 -19.97 14.18 -0.07
N TYR A 25 -19.25 13.39 0.74
CA TYR A 25 -18.05 12.71 0.26
C TYR A 25 -17.88 11.28 0.78
N THR A 26 -17.07 10.52 0.05
CA THR A 26 -16.42 9.31 0.52
C THR A 26 -14.97 9.34 0.07
N ILE A 27 -14.03 9.20 1.00
CA ILE A 27 -12.59 9.16 0.69
C ILE A 27 -12.12 7.71 0.74
N VAL A 28 -11.79 7.14 -0.41
CA VAL A 28 -11.25 5.78 -0.48
C VAL A 28 -9.74 5.81 -0.24
N SER A 29 -9.29 5.15 0.83
CA SER A 29 -7.87 4.93 1.16
C SER A 29 -7.49 3.49 0.79
N SER A 30 -6.98 3.32 -0.42
CA SER A 30 -6.77 2.02 -1.06
C SER A 30 -5.40 1.39 -0.85
N ASN A 31 -4.51 2.02 -0.08
CA ASN A 31 -3.14 1.55 0.15
C ASN A 31 -2.36 1.32 -1.16
N TYR A 32 -1.62 0.21 -1.29
CA TYR A 32 -0.82 -0.09 -2.47
C TYR A 32 -1.58 -0.86 -3.54
N PHE A 33 -1.40 -0.43 -4.80
CA PHE A 33 -1.84 -1.17 -5.97
C PHE A 33 -0.95 -2.40 -6.18
N ALA A 34 -1.57 -3.58 -6.20
CA ALA A 34 -0.88 -4.84 -6.40
C ALA A 34 -0.07 -4.82 -7.69
N GLY A 35 -0.65 -4.39 -8.82
CA GLY A 35 0.03 -4.38 -10.13
C GLY A 35 1.14 -3.37 -10.28
N TYR A 36 1.30 -2.43 -9.35
CA TYR A 36 2.47 -1.56 -9.31
C TYR A 36 3.60 -2.15 -8.45
N PHE A 37 3.29 -2.75 -7.31
CA PHE A 37 4.30 -3.14 -6.32
C PHE A 37 4.62 -4.65 -6.30
N LEU A 38 3.63 -5.53 -6.47
CA LEU A 38 3.84 -6.98 -6.35
C LEU A 38 4.62 -7.60 -7.53
N PRO A 39 4.42 -7.20 -8.80
CA PRO A 39 5.19 -7.75 -9.92
C PRO A 39 6.69 -7.52 -9.82
N THR A 40 7.17 -6.63 -8.96
CA THR A 40 8.60 -6.38 -8.75
C THR A 40 9.04 -6.65 -7.31
N LEU A 41 8.13 -7.10 -6.43
CA LEU A 41 8.33 -7.10 -4.97
C LEU A 41 8.89 -5.76 -4.45
N ALA A 42 8.30 -4.65 -4.92
CA ALA A 42 8.70 -3.27 -4.64
C ALA A 42 10.16 -2.91 -5.01
N GLN A 43 10.83 -3.72 -5.83
CA GLN A 43 12.12 -3.38 -6.41
C GLN A 43 11.92 -2.42 -7.60
N LEU A 44 12.85 -1.48 -7.81
CA LEU A 44 12.76 -0.45 -8.85
C LEU A 44 13.60 -0.75 -10.09
N ASP A 45 14.46 -1.76 -10.04
CA ASP A 45 15.41 -2.13 -11.10
C ASP A 45 14.95 -3.36 -11.92
N THR A 46 13.72 -3.83 -11.71
CA THR A 46 13.16 -5.01 -12.41
C THR A 46 11.69 -4.79 -12.75
N THR A 47 11.20 -5.55 -13.75
CA THR A 47 9.80 -5.61 -14.17
C THR A 47 9.13 -6.95 -13.82
N THR A 48 9.88 -7.88 -13.24
CA THR A 48 9.40 -9.21 -12.82
C THR A 48 9.86 -9.53 -11.40
N PRO A 49 9.18 -10.44 -10.68
CA PRO A 49 9.56 -10.71 -9.30
C PRO A 49 10.97 -11.34 -9.27
N PRO A 50 11.87 -10.83 -8.43
CA PRO A 50 13.26 -11.26 -8.44
C PRO A 50 13.41 -12.74 -8.05
N ARG A 51 14.30 -13.47 -8.74
CA ARG A 51 14.57 -14.90 -8.50
C ARG A 51 15.95 -15.22 -7.93
N ASP A 52 16.81 -14.22 -7.74
CA ASP A 52 18.17 -14.39 -7.21
C ASP A 52 18.44 -13.56 -5.96
N LYS A 53 18.16 -12.26 -6.00
CA LYS A 53 18.41 -11.30 -4.92
C LYS A 53 17.22 -10.38 -4.70
N VAL A 54 17.00 -9.94 -3.46
CA VAL A 54 15.97 -8.96 -3.13
C VAL A 54 16.51 -7.99 -2.08
N THR A 55 16.23 -6.70 -2.26
CA THR A 55 16.51 -5.67 -1.26
C THR A 55 15.24 -5.40 -0.45
N ILE A 56 15.32 -5.67 0.84
CA ILE A 56 14.26 -5.43 1.82
C ILE A 56 14.42 -4.02 2.36
N ILE A 57 13.34 -3.24 2.39
CA ILE A 57 13.35 -1.87 2.91
C ILE A 57 13.19 -1.90 4.43
N GLY A 58 14.05 -1.17 5.15
CA GLY A 58 14.08 -1.18 6.60
C GLY A 58 14.52 -2.53 7.16
N ASP A 59 13.88 -2.99 8.23
CA ASP A 59 14.09 -4.33 8.81
C ASP A 59 13.16 -5.39 8.20
N GLY A 60 12.23 -4.96 7.34
CA GLY A 60 11.26 -5.81 6.67
C GLY A 60 10.07 -6.27 7.53
N ASN A 61 9.91 -5.79 8.77
CA ASN A 61 8.88 -6.24 9.71
C ASN A 61 7.68 -5.28 9.84
N VAL A 62 7.73 -4.13 9.17
CA VAL A 62 6.60 -3.21 9.08
C VAL A 62 5.56 -3.76 8.09
N LYS A 63 4.29 -3.74 8.49
CA LYS A 63 3.18 -4.23 7.67
C LYS A 63 2.82 -3.24 6.57
N ALA A 64 2.58 -3.76 5.38
CA ALA A 64 2.02 -3.08 4.23
C ALA A 64 0.74 -3.80 3.77
N ILE A 65 -0.06 -3.13 2.95
CA ILE A 65 -1.36 -3.59 2.48
C ILE A 65 -1.41 -3.40 0.96
N PHE A 66 -1.62 -4.51 0.25
CA PHE A 66 -1.68 -4.54 -1.21
C PHE A 66 -3.08 -4.93 -1.67
N LEU A 67 -3.61 -4.26 -2.68
CA LEU A 67 -4.90 -4.61 -3.27
C LEU A 67 -4.83 -4.61 -4.78
N LYS A 68 -5.47 -5.62 -5.39
CA LYS A 68 -5.69 -5.65 -6.83
C LYS A 68 -6.64 -4.54 -7.23
N GLU A 69 -6.32 -3.88 -8.33
CA GLU A 69 -7.01 -2.69 -8.83
C GLU A 69 -8.50 -2.95 -9.09
N THR A 70 -8.84 -4.15 -9.56
CA THR A 70 -10.24 -4.57 -9.76
C THR A 70 -11.02 -4.66 -8.44
N ASP A 71 -10.37 -5.06 -7.35
CA ASP A 71 -10.99 -5.17 -6.04
C ASP A 71 -11.16 -3.77 -5.42
N ILE A 72 -10.19 -2.88 -5.64
CA ILE A 72 -10.31 -1.46 -5.29
C ILE A 72 -11.51 -0.83 -5.98
N GLY A 73 -11.68 -1.09 -7.28
CA GLY A 73 -12.86 -0.65 -8.03
C GLY A 73 -14.16 -1.22 -7.44
N THR A 74 -14.18 -2.51 -7.12
CA THR A 74 -15.35 -3.17 -6.52
C THR A 74 -15.74 -2.53 -5.18
N TYR A 75 -14.79 -2.37 -4.26
CA TYR A 75 -15.06 -1.73 -2.98
C TYR A 75 -15.49 -0.27 -3.15
N THR A 76 -14.86 0.48 -4.06
CA THR A 76 -15.21 1.88 -4.34
C THR A 76 -16.65 2.02 -4.82
N ILE A 77 -17.11 1.13 -5.71
CA ILE A 77 -18.49 1.20 -6.21
C ILE A 77 -19.49 0.82 -5.11
N LYS A 78 -19.18 -0.15 -4.25
CA LYS A 78 -20.06 -0.51 -3.13
C LYS A 78 -20.26 0.64 -2.14
N THR A 79 -19.35 1.62 -2.08
CA THR A 79 -19.44 2.76 -1.15
C THR A 79 -20.25 3.94 -1.68
N VAL A 80 -20.69 3.94 -2.93
CA VAL A 80 -21.27 5.13 -3.56
C VAL A 80 -22.60 5.54 -2.91
N ASP A 81 -23.52 4.59 -2.74
CA ASP A 81 -24.87 4.82 -2.22
C ASP A 81 -25.06 4.27 -0.79
N ASP A 82 -23.98 3.81 -0.15
CA ASP A 82 -24.05 3.27 1.21
C ASP A 82 -24.07 4.42 2.24
N PRO A 83 -25.15 4.60 3.01
CA PRO A 83 -25.20 5.67 4.01
C PRO A 83 -24.14 5.54 5.10
N ARG A 84 -23.56 4.34 5.30
CA ARG A 84 -22.47 4.10 6.26
C ARG A 84 -21.15 4.75 5.84
N THR A 85 -21.00 5.14 4.57
CA THR A 85 -19.78 5.75 4.00
C THR A 85 -19.93 7.23 3.69
N LEU A 86 -21.11 7.81 3.92
CA LEU A 86 -21.36 9.24 3.80
C LEU A 86 -20.49 10.03 4.79
N ASN A 87 -19.69 10.95 4.25
CA ASN A 87 -18.72 11.78 4.98
C ASN A 87 -17.72 10.94 5.79
N LYS A 88 -17.24 9.84 5.21
CA LYS A 88 -16.26 8.94 5.82
C LYS A 88 -15.02 8.72 4.96
N ILE A 89 -13.95 8.31 5.62
CA ILE A 89 -12.81 7.66 5.00
C ILE A 89 -13.06 6.14 5.01
N VAL A 90 -13.07 5.52 3.84
CA VAL A 90 -13.18 4.07 3.69
C VAL A 90 -11.77 3.51 3.50
N TYR A 91 -11.29 2.77 4.50
CA TYR A 91 -9.98 2.12 4.47
C TYR A 91 -10.11 0.71 3.92
N LEU A 92 -9.26 0.36 2.95
CA LEU A 92 -9.24 -0.97 2.36
C LEU A 92 -8.11 -1.75 3.03
N ARG A 93 -8.42 -2.48 4.10
CA ARG A 93 -7.46 -3.28 4.89
C ARG A 93 -7.86 -4.76 4.92
N PRO A 94 -7.99 -5.44 3.76
CA PRO A 94 -8.36 -6.85 3.73
C PRO A 94 -7.32 -7.71 4.48
N PRO A 95 -7.73 -8.53 5.48
CA PRO A 95 -6.80 -9.18 6.39
C PRO A 95 -5.71 -10.03 5.73
N ALA A 96 -6.03 -10.77 4.66
CA ALA A 96 -5.06 -11.66 3.99
C ALA A 96 -4.00 -10.90 3.16
N ASN A 97 -4.15 -9.59 2.97
CA ASN A 97 -3.18 -8.78 2.23
C ASN A 97 -2.39 -7.82 3.13
N ILE A 98 -2.58 -7.91 4.44
CA ILE A 98 -1.76 -7.20 5.42
C ILE A 98 -0.51 -8.07 5.68
N ILE A 99 0.61 -7.70 5.08
CA ILE A 99 1.82 -8.51 5.05
C ILE A 99 3.06 -7.65 5.24
N THR A 100 4.06 -8.16 5.94
CA THR A 100 5.39 -7.55 6.05
C THR A 100 6.23 -7.84 4.81
N PHE A 101 7.30 -7.08 4.58
CA PHE A 101 8.21 -7.35 3.46
C PHE A 101 8.87 -8.73 3.60
N ASN A 102 9.26 -9.11 4.83
CA ASN A 102 9.85 -10.42 5.11
C ASN A 102 8.88 -11.58 4.81
N GLU A 103 7.61 -11.44 5.20
CA GLU A 103 6.57 -12.43 4.86
C GLU A 103 6.31 -12.49 3.35
N LEU A 104 6.30 -11.35 2.65
CA LEU A 104 6.16 -11.29 1.19
C LEU A 104 7.30 -12.02 0.47
N VAL A 105 8.54 -11.81 0.90
CA VAL A 105 9.71 -12.51 0.35
C VAL A 105 9.61 -14.01 0.66
N THR A 106 9.26 -14.38 1.89
CA THR A 106 9.10 -15.79 2.28
C THR A 106 8.03 -16.50 1.45
N LEU A 107 6.91 -15.82 1.20
CA LEU A 107 5.84 -16.30 0.33
C LEU A 107 6.34 -16.54 -1.09
N TRP A 108 7.10 -15.59 -1.64
CA TRP A 108 7.67 -15.71 -2.98
C TRP A 108 8.72 -16.83 -3.08
N GLU A 109 9.63 -16.94 -2.11
CA GLU A 109 10.63 -18.01 -2.02
C GLU A 109 9.99 -19.40 -2.02
N LYS A 110 8.88 -19.56 -1.27
CA LYS A 110 8.09 -20.79 -1.25
C LYS A 110 7.52 -21.12 -2.63
N LYS A 111 7.02 -20.12 -3.36
CA LYS A 111 6.44 -20.30 -4.70
C LYS A 111 7.49 -20.74 -5.73
N ILE A 112 8.68 -20.14 -5.71
CA ILE A 112 9.76 -20.46 -6.66
C ILE A 112 10.66 -21.62 -6.23
N GLY A 113 10.45 -22.17 -5.02
CA GLY A 113 11.26 -23.27 -4.48
C GLY A 113 12.73 -22.90 -4.25
N LYS A 114 13.04 -21.61 -4.03
CA LYS A 114 14.41 -21.09 -3.92
C LYS A 114 14.49 -19.95 -2.92
N THR A 115 15.51 -19.99 -2.07
CA THR A 115 15.88 -18.89 -1.18
C THR A 115 16.65 -17.81 -1.95
N LEU A 116 16.22 -16.57 -1.84
CA LEU A 116 16.85 -15.38 -2.38
C LEU A 116 17.98 -14.88 -1.47
N VAL A 117 18.99 -14.28 -2.08
CA VAL A 117 19.98 -13.46 -1.37
C VAL A 117 19.29 -12.18 -0.91
N LYS A 118 19.23 -11.95 0.40
CA LYS A 118 18.56 -10.79 1.00
C LYS A 118 19.58 -9.72 1.37
N THR A 119 19.35 -8.51 0.89
CA THR A 119 20.03 -7.29 1.36
C THR A 119 19.02 -6.38 2.04
N TYR A 120 19.48 -5.48 2.90
CA TYR A 120 18.61 -4.52 3.60
C TYR A 120 19.01 -3.10 3.24
N LEU A 121 18.03 -2.28 2.90
CA LEU A 121 18.19 -0.85 2.67
C LEU A 121 17.69 -0.12 3.92
N LEU A 122 18.64 0.32 4.75
CA LEU A 122 18.31 0.94 6.04
C LEU A 122 17.72 2.34 5.86
N GLU A 123 17.05 2.85 6.90
CA GLU A 123 16.37 4.15 6.82
C GLU A 123 17.31 5.25 6.35
N GLU A 124 18.51 5.39 6.93
CA GLU A 124 19.48 6.43 6.57
C GLU A 124 19.92 6.37 5.09
N GLU A 125 20.08 5.17 4.54
CA GLU A 125 20.44 4.97 3.13
C GLU A 125 19.26 5.31 2.22
N LEU A 126 18.04 4.93 2.62
CA LEU A 126 16.82 5.30 1.91
C LEU A 126 16.61 6.83 1.92
N LEU A 127 16.91 7.53 3.03
CA LEU A 127 16.86 9.00 3.10
C LEU A 127 17.80 9.64 2.06
N LYS A 128 19.01 9.09 1.89
CA LYS A 128 19.96 9.56 0.86
C LYS A 128 19.42 9.31 -0.54
N LEU A 129 18.89 8.11 -0.81
CA LEU A 129 18.28 7.80 -2.11
C LEU A 129 17.13 8.75 -2.44
N ILE A 130 16.32 9.16 -1.46
CA ILE A 130 15.24 10.12 -1.68
C ILE A 130 15.78 11.50 -2.07
N ALA A 131 16.88 11.94 -1.45
CA ALA A 131 17.50 13.23 -1.75
C ALA A 131 18.20 13.25 -3.12
N GLU A 132 18.80 12.12 -3.52
CA GLU A 132 19.69 12.04 -4.69
C GLU A 132 19.00 11.51 -5.95
N SER A 133 17.92 10.73 -5.82
CA SER A 133 17.25 10.12 -6.97
C SER A 133 16.50 11.16 -7.81
N PRO A 134 16.48 11.01 -9.15
CA PRO A 134 15.67 11.85 -10.00
C PRO A 134 14.18 11.53 -9.86
N LEU A 135 13.32 12.45 -10.32
CA LEU A 135 11.90 12.16 -10.51
C LEU A 135 11.72 11.08 -11.60
N PRO A 136 10.76 10.15 -11.44
CA PRO A 136 9.84 10.00 -10.31
C PRO A 136 10.37 9.11 -9.17
N PHE A 137 11.60 8.58 -9.25
CA PHE A 137 12.11 7.57 -8.31
C PHE A 137 12.22 8.06 -6.87
N ASN A 138 12.60 9.32 -6.64
CA ASN A 138 12.58 9.91 -5.30
C ASN A 138 11.18 9.92 -4.64
N ILE A 139 10.11 10.09 -5.42
CA ILE A 139 8.73 10.00 -4.94
C ILE A 139 8.46 8.57 -4.48
N VAL A 140 8.82 7.58 -5.29
CA VAL A 140 8.59 6.16 -4.96
C VAL A 140 9.36 5.78 -3.70
N HIS A 141 10.62 6.20 -3.56
CA HIS A 141 11.40 5.99 -2.35
C HIS A 141 10.78 6.68 -1.12
N ALA A 142 10.28 7.91 -1.26
CA ALA A 142 9.63 8.62 -0.16
C ALA A 142 8.30 7.97 0.27
N ILE A 143 7.55 7.41 -0.67
CA ILE A 143 6.34 6.62 -0.38
C ILE A 143 6.73 5.30 0.31
N ASN A 144 7.74 4.59 -0.19
CA ASN A 144 8.24 3.37 0.43
C ASN A 144 8.79 3.61 1.84
N HIS A 145 9.41 4.76 2.11
CA HIS A 145 9.80 5.15 3.47
C HIS A 145 8.59 5.30 4.40
N SER A 146 7.55 6.02 3.96
CA SER A 146 6.30 6.18 4.71
C SER A 146 5.64 4.83 5.03
N VAL A 147 5.64 3.88 4.09
CA VAL A 147 5.00 2.57 4.29
C VAL A 147 5.89 1.58 5.03
N PHE A 148 7.08 1.26 4.50
CA PHE A 148 7.92 0.17 5.02
C PHE A 148 8.81 0.57 6.19
N VAL A 149 8.95 1.86 6.51
CA VAL A 149 9.72 2.32 7.67
C VAL A 149 8.82 2.95 8.73
N LYS A 150 7.90 3.84 8.34
CA LYS A 150 6.99 4.50 9.31
C LYS A 150 5.69 3.74 9.55
N GLY A 151 5.32 2.81 8.68
CA GLY A 151 4.14 1.98 8.85
C GLY A 151 2.83 2.74 8.65
N ASP A 152 2.83 3.80 7.85
CA ASP A 152 1.68 4.73 7.73
C ASP A 152 0.39 4.07 7.21
N GLN A 153 0.46 2.85 6.68
CA GLN A 153 -0.73 2.08 6.32
C GLN A 153 -1.39 1.37 7.51
N THR A 154 -0.66 1.10 8.60
CA THR A 154 -1.11 0.24 9.71
C THR A 154 -0.79 0.77 11.11
N ASN A 155 -0.04 1.87 11.24
CA ASN A 155 0.41 2.43 12.52
C ASN A 155 -0.68 3.19 13.30
N PHE A 156 -1.94 3.11 12.87
CA PHE A 156 -3.07 3.76 13.52
C PHE A 156 -4.32 2.88 13.51
N GLN A 157 -5.15 3.07 14.53
CA GLN A 157 -6.50 2.51 14.62
C GLN A 157 -7.49 3.41 13.87
N ILE A 158 -8.44 2.80 13.18
CA ILE A 158 -9.49 3.54 12.49
C ILE A 158 -10.47 4.04 13.54
N ASP A 159 -10.65 5.36 13.64
CA ASP A 159 -11.67 5.94 14.49
C ASP A 159 -13.04 5.85 13.77
N PRO A 160 -14.04 5.17 14.37
CA PRO A 160 -15.35 5.00 13.76
C PRO A 160 -16.11 6.33 13.52
N SER A 161 -15.73 7.41 14.20
CA SER A 161 -16.35 8.73 14.03
C SER A 161 -16.09 9.34 12.64
N PHE A 162 -14.98 9.00 11.98
CA PHE A 162 -14.65 9.51 10.64
C PHE A 162 -14.22 8.43 9.64
N GLY A 163 -13.99 7.20 10.09
CA GLY A 163 -13.45 6.13 9.25
C GLY A 163 -14.19 4.80 9.41
N VAL A 164 -14.19 4.01 8.33
CA VAL A 164 -14.76 2.66 8.29
C VAL A 164 -13.84 1.74 7.49
N GLU A 165 -13.89 0.43 7.75
CA GLU A 165 -13.06 -0.56 7.03
C GLU A 165 -13.92 -1.35 6.02
N ALA A 166 -13.46 -1.43 4.78
CA ALA A 166 -14.24 -1.94 3.66
C ALA A 166 -14.53 -3.45 3.75
N SER A 167 -13.57 -4.28 4.16
CA SER A 167 -13.76 -5.74 4.27
C SER A 167 -14.73 -6.11 5.40
N GLN A 168 -14.85 -5.28 6.42
CA GLN A 168 -15.88 -5.40 7.46
C GLN A 168 -17.26 -4.96 6.98
N LEU A 169 -17.35 -3.89 6.18
CA LEU A 169 -18.62 -3.38 5.64
C LEU A 169 -19.20 -4.28 4.54
N TYR A 170 -18.33 -4.94 3.78
CA TYR A 170 -18.67 -5.73 2.60
C TYR A 170 -18.01 -7.12 2.64
N PRO A 171 -18.37 -7.97 3.62
CA PRO A 171 -17.77 -9.30 3.78
C PRO A 171 -18.09 -10.27 2.62
N ASP A 172 -19.03 -9.91 1.76
CA ASP A 172 -19.39 -10.64 0.54
C ASP A 172 -18.35 -10.49 -0.59
N VAL A 173 -17.49 -9.47 -0.54
CA VAL A 173 -16.48 -9.23 -1.56
C VAL A 173 -15.34 -10.23 -1.42
N LYS A 174 -15.21 -11.10 -2.41
CA LYS A 174 -14.06 -12.00 -2.57
C LYS A 174 -12.93 -11.23 -3.25
N TYR A 175 -12.02 -10.70 -2.44
CA TYR A 175 -10.82 -10.01 -2.93
C TYR A 175 -9.70 -11.00 -3.29
N THR A 176 -8.83 -10.60 -4.20
CA THR A 176 -7.64 -11.34 -4.59
C THR A 176 -6.58 -11.21 -3.50
N THR A 177 -6.09 -12.34 -3.00
CA THR A 177 -5.03 -12.36 -1.99
C THR A 177 -3.65 -12.04 -2.60
N VAL A 178 -2.68 -11.62 -1.78
CA VAL A 178 -1.28 -11.48 -2.23
C VAL A 178 -0.73 -12.81 -2.76
N ASP A 179 -1.13 -13.93 -2.14
CA ASP A 179 -0.76 -15.29 -2.55
C ASP A 179 -1.27 -15.62 -3.96
N GLU A 180 -2.57 -15.47 -4.19
CA GLU A 180 -3.21 -15.68 -5.50
C GLU A 180 -2.68 -14.71 -6.57
N TYR A 181 -2.39 -13.46 -6.20
CA TYR A 181 -1.86 -12.47 -7.14
C TYR A 181 -0.49 -12.88 -7.70
N LEU A 182 0.35 -13.53 -6.89
CA LEU A 182 1.70 -13.93 -7.29
C LEU A 182 1.75 -15.24 -8.07
N ASP A 183 0.69 -16.05 -8.09
CA ASP A 183 0.64 -17.34 -8.81
C ASP A 183 1.00 -17.25 -10.30
N PRO A 184 0.52 -16.26 -11.07
CA PRO A 184 0.84 -16.16 -12.50
C PRO A 184 2.31 -15.88 -12.82
N PHE A 185 3.14 -15.55 -11.83
CA PHE A 185 4.56 -15.23 -12.01
C PHE A 185 5.51 -16.42 -11.79
N VAL A 186 5.00 -17.55 -11.30
CA VAL A 186 5.77 -18.76 -10.93
C VAL A 186 6.28 -19.50 -12.14
#